data_AF-A0A526Q747-F1
#
_entry.id   AF-A0A526Q747-F1
#
_cell.length_a   1.000
_cell.length_b   1.000
_cell.length_c   1.000
_cell.angle_alpha   90.00
_cell.angle_beta   90.00
_cell.angle_gamma   90.00
#
_symmetry.space_group_name_H-M   'P 1'
#
loop_
_entity.id
_entity.type
_entity.pdbx_description
1 polymer ?
#
loop_
_entity_poly.entity_id
_entity_poly.type
_entity_poly.pdbx_seq_one_letter_code
_entity_poly.pdbx_strand_id
1 'polypeptide(L)'
;MARQLRGADQRPLILLGGNAKGNKFMSDAQVAAVAGNLIDAGCRVLYLVTPGSGPSPQTLAAKEPRLQLVGPELGLDAEAFSDLLLALGEMAAAYVGMEGGLGHLFATVMTPAVIINNGANMERWRPLSNTVEVVTAPRRGRSAKVSDT
;
A
#
# COMPACT_ATOMS: atom_id res chain seq x y z
N MET A 1 -0.87 17.18 -9.86
CA MET A 1 -0.14 15.90 -9.84
C MET A 1 -1.02 14.68 -9.57
N ALA A 2 -1.73 14.58 -8.44
CA ALA A 2 -2.57 13.40 -8.16
C ALA A 2 -3.60 13.10 -9.27
N ARG A 3 -4.29 14.12 -9.81
CA ARG A 3 -5.20 13.96 -10.97
C ARG A 3 -4.49 13.52 -12.25
N GLN A 4 -3.24 13.92 -12.46
CA GLN A 4 -2.44 13.48 -13.62
C GLN A 4 -2.05 12.01 -13.46
N LEU A 5 -1.67 11.60 -12.26
CA LEU A 5 -1.46 10.20 -11.93
C LEU A 5 -2.77 9.43 -12.11
N ARG A 6 -3.92 9.90 -11.62
CA ARG A 6 -5.22 9.26 -11.89
C ARG A 6 -5.62 9.27 -13.38
N GLY A 7 -5.17 10.23 -14.17
CA GLY A 7 -5.48 10.31 -15.61
C GLY A 7 -6.99 10.31 -15.89
N ALA A 8 -7.36 9.93 -17.12
CA ALA A 8 -8.76 9.79 -17.54
C ALA A 8 -9.37 8.40 -17.28
N ASP A 9 -8.60 7.51 -16.65
CA ASP A 9 -9.00 6.13 -16.39
C ASP A 9 -10.15 6.09 -15.36
N GLN A 10 -11.26 5.46 -15.75
CA GLN A 10 -12.47 5.35 -14.92
C GLN A 10 -12.46 4.12 -14.01
N ARG A 11 -11.46 3.24 -14.14
CA ARG A 11 -11.33 2.06 -13.27
C ARG A 11 -11.14 2.49 -11.80
N PRO A 12 -11.66 1.72 -10.83
CA PRO A 12 -11.42 1.98 -9.41
C PRO A 12 -9.92 2.02 -9.12
N LEU A 13 -9.46 3.11 -8.50
CA LEU A 13 -8.07 3.29 -8.10
C LEU A 13 -7.84 2.62 -6.75
N ILE A 14 -6.92 1.65 -6.70
CA ILE A 14 -6.45 1.02 -5.48
C ILE A 14 -5.00 1.44 -5.21
N LEU A 15 -4.75 1.94 -4.01
CA LEU A 15 -3.41 2.24 -3.53
C LEU A 15 -2.86 1.01 -2.81
N LEU A 16 -1.61 0.65 -3.08
CA LEU A 16 -0.96 -0.54 -2.50
C LEU A 16 0.35 -0.15 -1.82
N GLY A 17 0.53 -0.54 -0.55
CA GLY A 17 1.73 -0.26 0.24
C GLY A 17 2.34 -1.53 0.84
N GLY A 18 3.51 -1.93 0.35
CA GLY A 18 4.23 -3.12 0.83
C GLY A 18 5.35 -2.84 1.84
N ASN A 19 5.84 -1.60 1.89
CA ASN A 19 6.96 -1.20 2.71
C ASN A 19 6.57 -1.08 4.20
N ALA A 20 7.49 -1.49 5.08
CA ALA A 20 7.35 -1.32 6.52
C ALA A 20 8.72 -1.22 7.19
N LYS A 21 8.75 -0.85 8.48
CA LYS A 21 9.96 -0.92 9.28
C LYS A 21 10.24 -2.35 9.73
N GLY A 22 11.51 -2.75 9.71
CA GLY A 22 11.95 -4.07 10.17
C GLY A 22 11.54 -5.20 9.23
N ASN A 23 11.13 -6.35 9.78
CA ASN A 23 10.75 -7.55 9.03
C ASN A 23 9.24 -7.66 8.73
N LYS A 24 8.53 -6.53 8.79
CA LYS A 24 7.07 -6.45 8.72
C LYS A 24 6.52 -6.07 7.35
N PHE A 25 7.34 -6.16 6.30
CA PHE A 25 6.93 -5.78 4.94
C PHE A 25 6.29 -6.96 4.20
N MET A 26 5.47 -6.66 3.18
CA MET A 26 5.06 -7.65 2.18
C MET A 26 6.25 -8.00 1.28
N SER A 27 6.45 -9.28 0.99
CA SER A 27 7.42 -9.70 -0.02
C SER A 27 7.02 -9.26 -1.43
N ASP A 28 7.97 -9.26 -2.37
CA ASP A 28 7.71 -8.95 -3.77
C ASP A 28 6.63 -9.85 -4.39
N ALA A 29 6.61 -11.13 -3.99
CA ALA A 29 5.62 -12.10 -4.46
C ALA A 29 4.21 -11.74 -3.99
N GLN A 30 4.07 -11.36 -2.72
CA GLN A 30 2.77 -10.95 -2.17
C GLN A 30 2.25 -9.67 -2.80
N VAL A 31 3.11 -8.66 -2.96
CA VAL A 31 2.70 -7.41 -3.62
C VAL A 31 2.31 -7.68 -5.07
N ALA A 32 3.09 -8.46 -5.81
CA ALA A 32 2.76 -8.82 -7.19
C ALA A 32 1.45 -9.62 -7.28
N ALA A 33 1.21 -10.57 -6.37
CA ALA A 33 -0.02 -11.35 -6.35
C ALA A 33 -1.26 -10.48 -6.04
N VAL A 34 -1.18 -9.61 -5.03
CA VAL A 34 -2.27 -8.68 -4.69
C VAL A 34 -2.53 -7.72 -5.85
N ALA A 35 -1.47 -7.12 -6.42
CA ALA A 35 -1.58 -6.22 -7.55
C ALA A 35 -2.18 -6.91 -8.77
N GLY A 36 -1.66 -8.07 -9.16
CA GLY A 36 -2.12 -8.84 -10.31
C GLY A 36 -3.60 -9.20 -10.20
N ASN A 37 -4.02 -9.74 -9.05
CA ASN A 37 -5.43 -10.09 -8.82
C ASN A 37 -6.36 -8.86 -8.89
N LEU A 38 -5.95 -7.71 -8.34
CA LEU A 38 -6.74 -6.47 -8.42
C LEU A 38 -6.81 -5.93 -9.86
N ILE A 39 -5.68 -5.98 -10.59
CA ILE A 39 -5.62 -5.56 -12.00
C ILE A 39 -6.52 -6.46 -12.85
N ASP A 40 -6.46 -7.77 -12.65
CA ASP A 40 -7.29 -8.75 -13.36
C ASP A 40 -8.78 -8.59 -13.02
N ALA A 41 -9.10 -8.13 -11.81
CA ALA A 41 -10.45 -7.73 -11.40
C ALA A 41 -10.90 -6.37 -12.00
N GLY A 42 -10.09 -5.73 -12.85
CA GLY A 42 -10.43 -4.49 -13.52
C GLY A 42 -10.14 -3.23 -12.70
N CYS A 43 -9.39 -3.34 -11.60
CA CYS A 43 -8.91 -2.16 -10.87
C CYS A 43 -7.68 -1.57 -11.55
N ARG A 44 -7.45 -0.29 -11.26
CA ARG A 44 -6.15 0.33 -11.48
C ARG A 44 -5.39 0.32 -10.16
N VAL A 45 -4.15 -0.14 -10.17
CA VAL A 45 -3.32 -0.24 -8.96
C VAL A 45 -2.11 0.67 -9.04
N LEU A 46 -1.92 1.50 -8.00
CA LEU A 46 -0.70 2.28 -7.79
C LEU A 46 0.03 1.76 -6.55
N TYR A 47 1.27 1.32 -6.72
CA TYR A 47 2.12 0.96 -5.60
C TYR A 47 2.85 2.19 -5.07
N LEU A 48 2.74 2.42 -3.77
CA LEU A 48 3.33 3.55 -3.06
C LEU A 48 4.69 3.13 -2.51
N VAL A 49 5.75 3.59 -3.16
CA VAL A 49 7.12 3.37 -2.71
C VAL A 49 7.40 4.36 -1.57
N THR A 50 7.61 3.83 -0.37
CA THR A 50 7.92 4.64 0.82
C THR A 50 9.23 4.18 1.48
N PRO A 51 9.90 5.06 2.25
CA PRO A 51 11.13 4.69 2.95
C PRO A 51 10.93 3.48 3.88
N GLY A 52 11.90 2.56 3.89
CA GLY A 52 11.86 1.37 4.74
C GLY A 52 12.36 0.12 4.03
N SER A 53 12.15 -1.04 4.65
CA SER A 53 12.38 -2.33 4.00
C SER A 53 11.13 -2.73 3.23
N GLY A 54 11.30 -3.44 2.12
CA GLY A 54 10.20 -3.87 1.29
C GLY A 54 10.62 -4.24 -0.12
N PRO A 55 9.64 -4.49 -0.99
CA PRO A 55 9.86 -4.77 -2.41
C PRO A 55 10.60 -3.63 -3.09
N SER A 56 11.53 -3.96 -3.98
CA SER A 56 12.20 -2.94 -4.78
C SER A 56 11.36 -2.62 -6.03
N PRO A 57 11.43 -1.37 -6.54
CA PRO A 57 10.82 -1.03 -7.82
C PRO A 57 11.21 -1.98 -8.96
N GLN A 58 12.48 -2.42 -8.98
CA GLN A 58 13.00 -3.30 -10.02
C GLN A 58 12.41 -4.71 -9.94
N THR A 59 12.31 -5.29 -8.74
CA THR A 59 11.75 -6.63 -8.56
C THR A 59 10.25 -6.65 -8.81
N LEU A 60 9.53 -5.59 -8.41
CA LEU A 60 8.11 -5.44 -8.71
C LEU A 60 7.86 -5.31 -10.21
N ALA A 61 8.62 -4.47 -10.92
CA ALA A 61 8.48 -4.31 -12.37
C ALA A 61 8.73 -5.62 -13.13
N ALA A 62 9.64 -6.47 -12.64
CA ALA A 62 9.90 -7.79 -13.22
C ALA A 62 8.77 -8.81 -12.95
N LYS A 63 8.06 -8.69 -11.83
CA LYS A 63 7.01 -9.65 -11.43
C LYS A 63 5.62 -9.28 -11.92
N GLU A 64 5.28 -7.99 -11.89
CA GLU A 64 4.00 -7.47 -12.37
C GLU A 64 4.27 -6.18 -13.17
N PRO A 65 4.60 -6.29 -14.47
CA PRO A 65 4.96 -5.15 -15.30
C PRO A 65 3.82 -4.17 -15.54
N ARG A 66 2.56 -4.55 -15.24
CA ARG A 66 1.40 -3.65 -15.33
C ARG A 66 1.29 -2.73 -14.11
N LEU A 67 2.03 -3.01 -13.03
CA LEU A 67 1.99 -2.24 -11.80
C LEU A 67 2.67 -0.89 -11.99
N GLN A 68 1.96 0.19 -11.65
CA GLN A 68 2.51 1.53 -11.68
C GLN A 68 3.03 1.90 -10.29
N LEU A 69 4.18 2.57 -10.26
CA LEU A 69 4.86 2.96 -9.02
C LEU A 69 4.74 4.47 -8.82
N VAL A 70 4.58 4.90 -7.57
CA VAL A 70 4.61 6.29 -7.13
C VAL A 70 5.54 6.38 -5.94
N GLY A 71 6.65 7.09 -6.09
CA GLY A 71 7.71 7.12 -5.09
C GLY A 71 8.61 8.35 -5.12
N PRO A 72 9.75 8.28 -4.41
CA PRO A 72 10.72 9.37 -4.31
C PRO A 72 11.30 9.83 -5.65
N GLU A 73 11.25 9.01 -6.69
CA GLU A 73 11.69 9.34 -8.05
C GLU A 73 10.96 10.54 -8.67
N LEU A 74 9.83 10.93 -8.08
CA LEU A 74 9.07 12.11 -8.46
C LEU A 74 9.75 13.43 -8.06
N GLY A 75 10.83 13.38 -7.26
CA GLY A 75 11.62 14.55 -6.89
C GLY A 75 10.89 15.55 -5.98
N LEU A 76 9.80 15.11 -5.35
CA LEU A 76 9.04 15.92 -4.40
C LEU A 76 9.75 15.97 -3.05
N ASP A 77 9.63 17.11 -2.36
CA ASP A 77 9.94 17.17 -0.94
C ASP A 77 8.90 16.39 -0.11
N ALA A 78 9.15 16.28 1.20
CA ALA A 78 8.32 15.47 2.08
C ALA A 78 6.89 16.01 2.23
N GLU A 79 6.70 17.34 2.19
CA GLU A 79 5.40 17.98 2.33
C GLU A 79 4.58 17.77 1.05
N ALA A 80 5.15 18.10 -0.10
CA ALA A 80 4.52 17.89 -1.40
C ALA A 80 4.22 16.40 -1.68
N PHE A 81 5.08 15.49 -1.23
CA PHE A 81 4.80 14.05 -1.33
C PHE A 81 3.65 13.64 -0.40
N SER A 82 3.56 14.21 0.81
CA SER A 82 2.45 13.95 1.73
C SER A 82 1.12 14.47 1.17
N ASP A 83 1.11 15.68 0.60
CA ASP A 83 -0.06 16.26 -0.07
C ASP A 83 -0.49 15.41 -1.27
N LEU A 84 0.47 14.91 -2.04
CA LEU A 84 0.20 13.99 -3.14
C LEU A 84 -0.48 12.71 -2.62
N LEU A 85 0.04 12.12 -1.54
CA LEU A 85 -0.55 10.91 -0.96
C LEU A 85 -1.97 11.19 -0.46
N LEU A 86 -2.22 12.27 0.25
CA LEU A 86 -3.56 12.66 0.71
C LEU A 86 -4.53 12.80 -0.47
N ALA A 87 -4.14 13.54 -1.51
CA ALA A 87 -4.96 13.72 -2.71
C ALA A 87 -5.21 12.41 -3.46
N LEU A 88 -4.24 11.49 -3.50
CA LEU A 88 -4.44 10.13 -4.03
C LEU A 88 -5.43 9.34 -3.16
N GLY A 89 -5.33 9.47 -1.84
CA GLY A 89 -6.22 8.84 -0.86
C GLY A 89 -7.68 9.25 -1.02
N GLU A 90 -7.95 10.55 -1.20
CA GLU A 90 -9.30 11.09 -1.44
C GLU A 90 -9.95 10.52 -2.72
N MET A 91 -9.12 10.17 -3.70
CA MET A 91 -9.58 9.66 -5.00
C MET A 91 -9.65 8.13 -5.07
N ALA A 92 -8.99 7.44 -4.15
CA ALA A 92 -8.85 6.00 -4.17
C ALA A 92 -10.15 5.33 -3.72
N ALA A 93 -10.50 4.23 -4.39
CA ALA A 93 -11.57 3.35 -3.95
C ALA A 93 -11.17 2.58 -2.69
N ALA A 94 -9.88 2.23 -2.55
CA ALA A 94 -9.31 1.68 -1.32
C ALA A 94 -7.79 1.82 -1.25
N TYR A 95 -7.25 1.64 -0.05
CA TYR A 95 -5.85 1.37 0.23
C TYR A 95 -5.67 -0.04 0.81
N VAL A 96 -4.66 -0.78 0.34
CA VAL A 96 -4.23 -2.04 0.96
C VAL A 96 -2.77 -1.89 1.33
N GLY A 97 -2.41 -2.17 2.58
CA GLY A 97 -1.00 -2.16 2.92
C GLY A 97 -0.66 -2.57 4.35
N MET A 98 0.63 -2.53 4.65
CA MET A 98 1.14 -2.93 5.98
C MET A 98 0.74 -1.93 7.07
N GLU A 99 0.79 -2.37 8.34
CA GLU A 99 0.71 -1.45 9.46
C GLU A 99 1.81 -0.38 9.37
N GLY A 100 1.45 0.88 9.63
CA GLY A 100 2.39 1.99 9.54
C GLY A 100 1.73 3.32 9.21
N GLY A 101 2.57 4.32 8.93
CA GLY A 101 2.14 5.70 8.75
C GLY A 101 1.12 5.91 7.63
N LEU A 102 1.23 5.19 6.51
CA LEU A 102 0.29 5.33 5.39
C LEU A 102 -1.15 4.96 5.77
N GLY A 103 -1.37 3.92 6.57
CA GLY A 103 -2.71 3.57 7.04
C GLY A 103 -3.32 4.68 7.90
N HIS A 104 -2.52 5.35 8.72
CA HIS A 104 -2.96 6.52 9.48
C HIS A 104 -3.22 7.74 8.60
N LEU A 105 -2.35 7.98 7.61
CA LEU A 105 -2.50 9.08 6.67
C LEU A 105 -3.81 8.94 5.88
N PHE A 106 -4.09 7.76 5.33
CA PHE A 106 -5.31 7.54 4.55
C PHE A 106 -6.59 7.55 5.39
N ALA A 107 -6.50 7.25 6.69
CA ALA A 107 -7.61 7.41 7.60
C ALA A 107 -8.04 8.89 7.75
N THR A 108 -7.14 9.86 7.59
CA THR A 108 -7.49 11.30 7.73
C THR A 108 -8.38 11.80 6.60
N VAL A 109 -8.31 11.16 5.42
CA VAL A 109 -9.12 11.45 4.24
C VAL A 109 -10.18 10.38 3.99
N MET A 110 -10.47 9.56 5.01
CA MET A 110 -11.52 8.55 5.01
C MET A 110 -11.40 7.48 3.91
N THR A 111 -10.22 7.28 3.31
CA THR A 111 -10.01 6.24 2.31
C THR A 111 -10.33 4.87 2.94
N PRO A 112 -11.21 4.06 2.33
CA PRO A 112 -11.40 2.68 2.75
C PRO A 112 -10.07 1.93 2.75
N ALA A 113 -9.73 1.23 3.83
CA ALA A 113 -8.41 0.64 3.96
C ALA A 113 -8.43 -0.76 4.57
N VAL A 114 -7.62 -1.64 3.99
CA VAL A 114 -7.26 -2.94 4.57
C VAL A 114 -5.82 -2.87 5.04
N ILE A 115 -5.63 -2.95 6.35
CA ILE A 115 -4.31 -2.90 6.98
C ILE A 115 -3.89 -4.30 7.39
N ILE A 116 -2.79 -4.77 6.81
CA ILE A 116 -2.17 -6.04 7.17
C ILE A 116 -1.32 -5.81 8.42
N ASN A 117 -1.77 -6.35 9.55
CA ASN A 117 -1.08 -6.27 10.84
C ASN A 117 -0.20 -7.50 11.08
N ASN A 118 1.11 -7.29 11.17
CA ASN A 118 2.15 -8.25 11.46
C ASN A 118 2.79 -7.97 12.84
N GLY A 119 1.93 -7.80 13.84
CA GLY A 119 2.31 -7.81 15.25
C GLY A 119 2.47 -6.44 15.89
N ALA A 120 1.90 -5.37 15.33
CA ALA A 120 1.71 -4.13 16.06
C ALA A 120 0.52 -4.24 17.03
N ASN A 121 0.58 -3.47 18.13
CA ASN A 121 -0.52 -3.38 19.09
C ASN A 121 -1.64 -2.53 18.48
N MET A 122 -2.67 -3.17 17.93
CA MET A 122 -3.80 -2.49 17.29
C MET A 122 -4.74 -1.81 18.28
N GLU A 123 -4.76 -2.21 19.56
CA GLU A 123 -5.52 -1.47 20.58
C GLU A 123 -4.95 -0.05 20.77
N ARG A 124 -3.64 0.12 20.54
CA ARG A 124 -2.95 1.40 20.65
C ARG A 124 -2.76 2.12 19.33
N TRP A 125 -2.47 1.40 18.25
CA TRP A 125 -1.97 1.95 16.99
C TRP A 125 -2.89 1.71 15.79
N ARG A 126 -4.13 1.27 16.00
CA ARG A 126 -5.07 1.15 14.88
C ARG A 126 -5.34 2.55 14.27
N PRO A 127 -5.32 2.69 12.92
CA PRO A 127 -5.80 3.91 12.28
C PRO A 127 -7.24 4.21 12.67
N LEU A 128 -7.50 5.43 13.13
CA LEU A 128 -8.80 5.83 13.67
C LEU A 128 -9.72 6.27 12.53
N SER A 129 -10.35 5.30 11.88
CA SER A 129 -11.44 5.52 10.92
C SER A 129 -12.42 4.35 10.95
N ASN A 130 -13.68 4.63 10.67
CA ASN A 130 -14.73 3.62 10.50
C ASN A 130 -14.63 2.87 9.16
N THR A 131 -13.77 3.32 8.23
CA THR A 131 -13.53 2.68 6.92
C THR A 131 -12.26 1.81 6.90
N VAL A 132 -11.64 1.58 8.06
CA VAL A 132 -10.43 0.77 8.20
C VAL A 132 -10.74 -0.61 8.78
N GLU A 133 -10.40 -1.64 8.01
CA GLU A 133 -10.35 -3.03 8.45
C GLU A 133 -8.90 -3.44 8.70
N VAL A 134 -8.67 -4.21 9.77
CA VAL A 134 -7.35 -4.72 10.11
C VAL A 134 -7.35 -6.23 9.99
N VAL A 135 -6.53 -6.76 9.09
CA VAL A 135 -6.32 -8.19 8.92
C VAL A 135 -5.03 -8.57 9.63
N THR A 136 -5.14 -9.37 10.68
CA THR A 136 -3.95 -9.80 11.42
C THR A 136 -3.33 -11.00 10.71
N ALA A 137 -2.09 -10.83 10.23
CA ALA A 137 -1.31 -11.94 9.72
C ALA A 137 -1.08 -12.96 10.85
N PRO A 138 -1.32 -14.26 10.62
CA PRO A 138 -1.16 -15.27 11.65
C PRO A 138 0.25 -15.20 12.24
N ARG A 139 0.36 -15.13 13.58
CA ARG A 139 1.65 -15.13 14.29
C ARG A 139 2.43 -16.39 13.92
N ARG A 140 3.53 -16.21 13.20
CA ARG A 140 4.46 -17.30 12.89
C ARG A 140 5.47 -17.46 14.02
N GLY A 141 5.64 -18.70 14.48
CA GLY A 141 6.82 -19.07 15.28
C GLY A 141 8.10 -18.71 14.50
N ARG A 142 9.09 -18.19 15.23
CA ARG A 142 10.46 -17.67 14.94
C ARG A 142 11.09 -17.68 13.52
N SER A 143 10.58 -18.34 12.49
CA SER A 143 11.17 -18.37 11.15
C SER A 143 10.15 -18.80 10.09
N ALA A 144 9.49 -17.87 9.39
CA ALA A 144 8.98 -18.14 8.03
C ALA A 144 8.46 -16.86 7.35
N LYS A 145 9.04 -16.51 6.20
CA LYS A 145 8.50 -15.55 5.22
C LYS A 145 7.09 -15.95 4.82
N VAL A 146 6.16 -14.99 4.76
CA VAL A 146 4.74 -15.20 4.39
C VAL A 146 4.63 -16.19 3.23
N SER A 147 3.81 -17.22 3.40
CA SER A 147 3.74 -18.37 2.48
C SER A 147 2.76 -18.07 1.35
N ASP A 148 3.19 -18.35 0.14
CA ASP A 148 2.36 -18.42 -1.06
C ASP A 148 1.72 -19.82 -1.18
N THR A 149 0.91 -20.21 -0.20
CA THR A 149 0.06 -21.41 -0.24
C THR A 149 -1.28 -21.12 0.38
#